data_AF-A0A1F5ZGM3-F1
#
_entry.id   AF-A0A1F5ZGM3-F1
#
_cell.length_a   1.000
_cell.length_b   1.000
_cell.length_c   1.000
_cell.angle_alpha   90.00
_cell.angle_beta   90.00
_cell.angle_gamma   90.00
#
_symmetry.space_group_name_H-M   'P 1'
#
loop_
_entity.id
_entity.type
_entity.pdbx_description
1 polymer ?
#
loop_
_entity_poly.entity_id
_entity_poly.type
_entity_poly.pdbx_seq_one_letter_code
_entity_poly.pdbx_strand_id
1 'polypeptide(L)'
;MKNKKVLLFGILGLLLVVTGVVVYAVITKPAAKTMSTDDASQQQDSLPPVDSSIVVDLVKSKLKANTVLMTAKGLDGKIASVAYELSYESQGLIKGVNSGSKPIDTTGKDSFEREVYLGTCSKNDCKPDIGVSKVSVVLEFVDSSGKKSQFSKDYDL
;
A
#
# COMPACT_ATOMS: atom_id res chain seq x y z
N MET A 1 -66.82 28.15 21.18
CA MET A 1 -65.93 27.51 20.17
C MET A 1 -65.00 28.47 19.43
N LYS A 2 -65.07 29.81 19.61
CA LYS A 2 -64.13 30.75 18.94
C LYS A 2 -62.74 30.78 19.60
N ASN A 3 -62.67 30.71 20.93
CA ASN A 3 -61.41 30.78 21.70
C ASN A 3 -60.55 29.50 21.57
N LYS A 4 -61.19 28.34 21.34
CA LYS A 4 -60.47 27.08 21.10
C LYS A 4 -59.75 27.07 19.75
N LYS A 5 -60.32 27.68 18.71
CA LYS A 5 -59.66 27.81 17.40
C LYS A 5 -58.48 28.78 17.47
N VAL A 6 -58.63 29.91 18.17
CA VAL A 6 -57.54 30.88 18.40
C VAL A 6 -56.38 30.23 19.18
N LEU A 7 -56.69 29.40 20.19
CA LEU A 7 -55.68 28.63 20.93
C LEU A 7 -54.98 27.58 20.05
N LEU A 8 -55.72 26.90 19.17
CA LEU A 8 -55.18 25.90 18.25
C LEU A 8 -54.27 26.53 17.18
N PHE A 9 -54.66 27.68 16.63
CA PHE A 9 -53.82 28.44 15.70
C PHE A 9 -52.59 29.05 16.39
N GLY A 10 -52.71 29.46 17.66
CA GLY A 10 -51.58 29.92 18.46
C GLY A 10 -50.55 28.82 18.74
N ILE A 11 -51.02 27.62 19.10
CA ILE A 11 -50.15 26.45 19.30
C ILE A 11 -49.49 26.03 17.99
N LEU A 12 -50.25 25.98 16.88
CA LEU A 12 -49.70 25.62 15.58
C LEU A 12 -48.67 26.63 15.07
N GLY A 13 -48.93 27.93 15.28
CA GLY A 13 -47.99 29.01 14.96
C GLY A 13 -46.71 28.90 15.79
N LEU A 14 -46.83 28.64 17.09
CA LEU A 14 -45.66 28.43 17.96
C LEU A 14 -44.83 27.22 17.51
N LEU A 15 -45.48 26.13 17.12
CA LEU A 15 -44.81 24.91 16.67
C LEU A 15 -44.07 25.11 15.34
N LEU A 16 -44.63 25.91 14.43
CA LEU A 16 -43.96 26.30 13.18
C LEU A 16 -42.75 27.22 13.44
N VAL A 17 -42.85 28.13 14.40
CA VAL A 17 -41.72 29.01 14.75
C VAL A 17 -40.59 28.20 15.40
N VAL A 18 -40.91 27.30 16.34
CA VAL A 18 -39.91 26.44 16.99
C VAL A 18 -39.22 25.52 15.99
N THR A 19 -39.97 24.87 15.10
CA THR A 19 -39.38 24.00 14.06
C THR A 19 -38.53 24.81 13.07
N GLY A 20 -38.99 26.00 12.66
CA GLY A 20 -38.22 26.91 11.81
C GLY A 20 -36.88 27.33 12.43
N VAL A 21 -36.88 27.70 13.71
CA VAL A 21 -35.66 28.10 14.44
C VAL A 21 -34.69 26.92 14.60
N VAL A 22 -35.19 25.72 14.90
CA VAL A 22 -34.35 24.51 15.03
C VAL A 22 -33.71 24.13 13.69
N VAL A 23 -34.48 24.12 12.61
CA VAL A 23 -33.96 23.81 11.27
C VAL A 23 -32.95 24.85 10.82
N TYR A 24 -33.24 26.14 11.03
CA TYR A 24 -32.30 27.22 10.71
C TYR A 24 -30.99 27.06 11.49
N ALA A 25 -31.06 26.81 12.81
CA ALA A 25 -29.89 26.60 13.64
C ALA A 25 -29.08 25.34 13.28
N VAL A 26 -29.69 24.30 12.70
CA VAL A 26 -28.96 23.12 12.22
C VAL A 26 -28.27 23.39 10.89
N ILE A 27 -28.90 24.13 9.98
CA ILE A 27 -28.33 24.44 8.65
C ILE A 27 -27.23 25.51 8.74
N THR A 28 -27.36 26.49 9.64
CA THR A 28 -26.37 27.57 9.79
C THR A 28 -25.21 27.23 10.72
N LYS A 29 -25.15 26.01 11.27
CA LYS A 29 -23.92 25.54 11.92
C LYS A 29 -22.84 25.50 10.84
N PRO A 30 -21.75 26.28 10.96
CA PRO A 30 -20.62 26.09 10.08
C PRO A 30 -20.20 24.63 10.22
N ALA A 31 -20.15 23.90 9.11
CA ALA A 31 -19.51 22.60 9.09
C ALA A 31 -18.17 22.78 9.82
N ALA A 32 -18.02 22.09 10.96
CA ALA A 32 -16.71 21.97 11.57
C ALA A 32 -15.80 21.57 10.42
N LYS A 33 -14.83 22.44 10.09
CA LYS A 33 -13.87 22.15 9.03
C LYS A 33 -13.37 20.76 9.33
N THR A 34 -13.79 19.80 8.51
CA THR A 34 -13.11 18.53 8.38
C THR A 34 -11.73 18.95 7.96
N MET A 35 -10.85 19.06 8.96
CA MET A 35 -9.42 19.14 8.74
C MET A 35 -9.12 18.02 7.77
N SER A 36 -8.44 18.41 6.71
CA SER A 36 -7.96 17.58 5.62
C SER A 36 -7.82 16.13 6.06
N THR A 37 -8.48 15.23 5.35
CA THR A 37 -7.98 13.88 5.16
C THR A 37 -6.67 14.00 4.38
N ASP A 38 -5.63 14.54 5.02
CA ASP A 38 -4.26 14.19 4.73
C ASP A 38 -3.99 12.96 5.59
N ASP A 39 -3.61 11.89 4.92
CA ASP A 39 -3.11 10.65 5.51
C ASP A 39 -4.06 9.94 6.47
N ALA A 40 -5.04 9.25 5.88
CA ALA A 40 -5.18 7.84 6.23
C ALA A 40 -3.89 7.12 5.79
N SER A 41 -2.80 7.37 6.52
CA SER A 41 -1.67 6.46 6.61
C SER A 41 -2.30 5.10 6.84
N GLN A 42 -2.23 4.24 5.84
CA GLN A 42 -2.24 2.81 6.10
C GLN A 42 -1.24 2.63 7.24
N GLN A 43 -1.69 2.19 8.41
CA GLN A 43 -0.76 1.67 9.40
C GLN A 43 -0.21 0.38 8.78
N GLN A 44 0.78 0.55 7.91
CA GLN A 44 1.70 -0.48 7.55
C GLN A 44 2.44 -0.75 8.86
N ASP A 45 2.22 -1.93 9.46
CA ASP A 45 3.05 -2.43 10.54
C ASP A 45 4.50 -2.35 10.05
N SER A 46 5.17 -1.26 10.38
CA SER A 46 6.49 -0.94 9.86
C SER A 46 7.47 -1.81 10.60
N LEU A 47 7.91 -2.89 9.94
CA LEU A 47 9.08 -3.64 10.37
C LEU A 47 10.27 -2.67 10.49
N PRO A 48 11.22 -2.93 11.41
CA PRO A 48 12.42 -2.12 11.50
C PRO A 48 13.18 -2.16 10.16
N PRO A 49 13.86 -1.07 9.78
CA PRO A 49 14.67 -1.07 8.56
C PRO A 49 15.77 -2.14 8.64
N VAL A 50 16.10 -2.71 7.48
CA VAL A 50 17.24 -3.61 7.33
C VAL A 50 18.56 -2.89 7.66
N ASP A 51 19.58 -3.65 8.07
CA ASP A 51 20.92 -3.12 8.31
C ASP A 51 21.49 -2.44 7.06
N SER A 52 22.12 -1.27 7.23
CA SER A 52 22.70 -0.47 6.14
C SER A 52 23.84 -1.15 5.38
N SER A 53 24.44 -2.21 5.94
CA SER A 53 25.43 -3.04 5.25
C SER A 53 24.81 -3.88 4.13
N ILE A 54 23.50 -4.16 4.19
CA ILE A 54 22.80 -4.91 3.16
C ILE A 54 22.43 -3.96 2.02
N VAL A 55 23.07 -4.16 0.86
CA VAL A 55 22.84 -3.38 -0.34
C VAL A 55 21.93 -4.16 -1.28
N VAL A 56 20.76 -3.60 -1.55
CA VAL A 56 19.78 -4.13 -2.49
C VAL A 56 19.83 -3.32 -3.78
N ASP A 57 19.80 -4.02 -4.92
CA ASP A 57 19.74 -3.40 -6.23
C ASP A 57 18.81 -4.19 -7.18
N LEU A 58 18.25 -3.49 -8.16
CA LEU A 58 17.40 -4.07 -9.18
C LEU A 58 17.71 -3.43 -10.54
N VAL A 59 18.01 -4.29 -11.52
CA VAL A 59 18.35 -3.87 -12.88
C VAL A 59 17.56 -4.66 -13.92
N LYS A 60 17.34 -4.09 -15.11
CA LYS A 60 16.85 -4.86 -16.26
C LYS A 60 17.86 -5.95 -16.62
N SER A 61 17.37 -7.18 -16.84
CA SER A 61 18.21 -8.30 -17.29
C SER A 61 18.71 -8.04 -18.71
N LYS A 62 20.00 -8.27 -18.94
CA LYS A 62 20.63 -8.21 -20.26
C LYS A 62 20.47 -9.51 -21.06
N LEU A 63 20.09 -10.59 -20.40
CA LEU A 63 20.06 -11.94 -20.98
C LEU A 63 18.64 -12.41 -21.30
N LYS A 64 17.64 -11.93 -20.54
CA LYS A 64 16.25 -12.36 -20.67
C LYS A 64 15.35 -11.17 -20.93
N ALA A 65 14.53 -11.27 -21.97
CA ALA A 65 13.54 -10.25 -22.29
C ALA A 65 12.54 -10.10 -21.14
N ASN A 66 12.12 -8.85 -20.89
CA ASN A 66 11.11 -8.48 -19.91
C ASN A 66 11.32 -9.06 -18.50
N THR A 67 12.59 -9.14 -18.10
CA THR A 67 13.00 -9.70 -16.82
C THR A 67 13.84 -8.67 -16.10
N VAL A 68 13.67 -8.55 -14.79
CA VAL A 68 14.54 -7.78 -13.91
C VAL A 68 15.35 -8.74 -13.04
N LEU A 69 16.59 -8.35 -12.74
CA LEU A 69 17.48 -9.05 -11.82
C LEU A 69 17.54 -8.26 -10.52
N MET A 70 16.98 -8.83 -9.47
CA MET A 70 17.06 -8.30 -8.11
C MET A 70 18.21 -8.97 -7.38
N THR A 71 19.03 -8.18 -6.70
CA THR A 71 20.18 -8.67 -5.95
C THR A 71 20.20 -8.05 -4.56
N ALA A 72 20.66 -8.81 -3.56
CA ALA A 72 21.05 -8.28 -2.27
C ALA A 72 22.42 -8.83 -1.88
N LYS A 73 23.29 -7.97 -1.35
CA LYS A 73 24.67 -8.28 -0.94
C LYS A 73 24.93 -7.77 0.47
N GLY A 74 25.95 -8.31 1.15
CA GLY A 74 26.29 -7.93 2.52
C GLY A 74 25.39 -8.59 3.56
N LEU A 75 24.85 -9.78 3.25
CA LEU A 75 24.03 -10.55 4.18
C LEU A 75 24.88 -11.14 5.32
N ASP A 76 26.19 -11.33 5.10
CA ASP A 76 27.16 -11.89 6.08
C ASP A 76 26.71 -13.22 6.74
N GLY A 77 25.84 -13.99 6.08
CA GLY A 77 25.21 -15.19 6.67
C GLY A 77 24.26 -14.92 7.85
N LYS A 78 23.95 -13.65 8.17
CA LYS A 78 23.06 -13.25 9.27
C LYS A 78 21.58 -13.47 8.94
N ILE A 79 21.24 -13.46 7.65
CA ILE A 79 19.88 -13.60 7.15
C ILE A 79 19.60 -15.05 6.78
N ALA A 80 18.59 -15.65 7.41
CA ALA A 80 18.15 -17.01 7.14
C ALA A 80 17.24 -17.06 5.91
N SER A 81 16.32 -16.10 5.76
CA SER A 81 15.43 -16.06 4.60
C SER A 81 15.00 -14.66 4.20
N VAL A 82 14.61 -14.52 2.92
CA VAL A 82 14.12 -13.27 2.33
C VAL A 82 12.82 -13.53 1.57
N ALA A 83 11.74 -12.86 1.98
CA ALA A 83 10.52 -12.76 1.21
C ALA A 83 10.54 -11.46 0.39
N TYR A 84 9.96 -11.48 -0.80
CA TYR A 84 9.90 -10.31 -1.65
C TYR A 84 8.49 -10.06 -2.17
N GLU A 85 8.19 -8.79 -2.36
CA GLU A 85 7.08 -8.29 -3.15
C GLU A 85 7.61 -7.25 -4.11
N LEU A 86 7.29 -7.43 -5.38
CA LEU A 86 7.64 -6.52 -6.46
C LEU A 86 6.34 -6.06 -7.09
N SER A 87 6.10 -4.75 -7.15
CA SER A 87 4.94 -4.16 -7.81
C SER A 87 5.35 -3.20 -8.92
N TYR A 88 4.54 -3.11 -9.96
CA TYR A 88 4.80 -2.28 -11.13
C TYR A 88 3.52 -1.93 -11.87
N GLU A 89 3.55 -0.84 -12.63
CA GLU A 89 2.46 -0.48 -13.52
C GLU A 89 2.75 -0.98 -14.94
N SER A 90 1.74 -1.56 -15.58
CA SER A 90 1.74 -1.87 -17.01
C SER A 90 0.39 -1.49 -17.60
N GLN A 91 0.40 -0.58 -18.58
CA GLN A 91 -0.80 -0.14 -19.31
C GLN A 91 -1.93 0.33 -18.38
N GLY A 92 -1.60 1.10 -17.34
CA GLY A 92 -2.58 1.63 -16.38
C GLY A 92 -3.11 0.61 -15.36
N LEU A 93 -2.52 -0.60 -15.31
CA LEU A 93 -2.84 -1.62 -14.31
C LEU A 93 -1.64 -1.87 -13.41
N ILE A 94 -1.85 -1.77 -12.10
CA ILE A 94 -0.86 -2.19 -11.10
C ILE A 94 -0.87 -3.72 -11.01
N LYS A 95 0.33 -4.30 -11.12
CA LYS A 95 0.58 -5.73 -11.05
C LYS A 95 1.67 -6.00 -10.03
N GLY A 96 1.78 -7.25 -9.58
CA GLY A 96 2.83 -7.64 -8.66
C GLY A 96 3.24 -9.10 -8.74
N VAL A 97 4.46 -9.36 -8.27
CA VAL A 97 5.05 -10.70 -8.13
C VAL A 97 5.63 -10.80 -6.73
N ASN A 98 5.30 -11.87 -6.01
CA ASN A 98 5.84 -12.13 -4.68
C ASN A 98 6.49 -13.52 -4.61
N SER A 99 7.27 -13.76 -3.54
CA SER A 99 7.87 -15.07 -3.26
C SER A 99 6.84 -16.15 -2.87
N GLY A 100 5.57 -15.80 -2.69
CA GLY A 100 4.52 -16.69 -2.20
C GLY A 100 4.86 -17.27 -0.84
N SER A 101 4.47 -18.53 -0.61
CA SER A 101 4.73 -19.29 0.62
C SER A 101 6.16 -19.81 0.75
N LYS A 102 7.04 -19.54 -0.22
CA LYS A 102 8.43 -20.01 -0.24
C LYS A 102 9.41 -18.84 -0.32
N PRO A 103 9.81 -18.27 0.82
CA PRO A 103 10.90 -17.31 0.90
C PRO A 103 12.21 -17.89 0.31
N ILE A 104 13.10 -16.99 -0.10
CA ILE A 104 14.44 -17.33 -0.57
C ILE A 104 15.28 -17.74 0.64
N ASP A 105 15.82 -18.96 0.65
CA ASP A 105 16.76 -19.42 1.68
C ASP A 105 18.16 -18.83 1.43
N THR A 106 18.63 -18.06 2.41
CA THR A 106 19.92 -17.36 2.39
C THR A 106 20.84 -17.80 3.52
N THR A 107 20.52 -18.89 4.22
CA THR A 107 21.31 -19.39 5.35
C THR A 107 22.78 -19.57 4.96
N GLY A 108 23.67 -18.86 5.67
CA GLY A 108 25.12 -18.91 5.44
C GLY A 108 25.61 -18.27 4.13
N LYS A 109 24.76 -17.55 3.40
CA LYS A 109 25.12 -16.84 2.16
C LYS A 109 25.40 -15.36 2.44
N ASP A 110 26.31 -14.78 1.67
CA ASP A 110 26.57 -13.33 1.69
C ASP A 110 25.65 -12.55 0.72
N SER A 111 25.10 -13.22 -0.29
CA SER A 111 24.26 -12.57 -1.29
C SER A 111 23.21 -13.52 -1.85
N PHE A 112 22.16 -12.95 -2.45
CA PHE A 112 21.24 -13.67 -3.31
C PHE A 112 20.95 -12.89 -4.58
N GLU A 113 20.53 -13.63 -5.61
CA GLU A 113 20.04 -13.07 -6.86
C GLU A 113 18.70 -13.73 -7.22
N ARG A 114 17.77 -12.93 -7.73
CA ARG A 114 16.45 -13.39 -8.16
C ARG A 114 16.04 -12.69 -9.44
N GLU A 115 15.81 -13.48 -10.48
CA GLU A 115 15.16 -13.01 -11.69
C GLU A 115 13.64 -12.99 -11.51
N VAL A 116 13.02 -11.88 -11.91
CA VAL A 116 11.57 -11.71 -11.92
C VAL A 116 11.12 -11.33 -13.32
N TYR A 117 10.28 -12.18 -13.91
CA TYR A 117 9.65 -11.90 -15.20
C TYR A 117 8.47 -10.93 -15.03
N LEU A 118 8.49 -9.84 -15.77
CA LEU A 118 7.43 -8.84 -15.79
C LEU A 118 6.36 -9.27 -16.79
N GLY A 119 5.41 -10.06 -16.34
CA GLY A 119 4.34 -10.55 -17.21
C GLY A 119 3.48 -11.58 -16.53
N THR A 120 2.62 -12.22 -17.33
CA THR A 120 1.72 -13.26 -16.86
C THR A 120 2.04 -14.58 -17.55
N CYS A 121 2.28 -15.63 -16.78
CA CYS A 121 2.51 -16.97 -17.29
C CYS A 121 1.30 -17.87 -17.00
N SER A 122 0.83 -18.59 -18.02
CA SER A 122 -0.20 -19.62 -17.89
C SER A 122 0.33 -20.92 -18.47
N LYS A 123 0.53 -21.91 -17.61
CA LYS A 123 1.16 -23.21 -17.95
C LYS A 123 2.54 -23.01 -18.60
N ASN A 124 2.59 -23.01 -19.92
CA ASN A 124 3.81 -22.95 -20.73
C ASN A 124 3.90 -21.70 -21.62
N ASP A 125 2.91 -20.78 -21.53
CA ASP A 125 2.89 -19.54 -22.31
C ASP A 125 3.02 -18.34 -21.38
N CYS A 126 4.03 -17.51 -21.61
CA CYS A 126 4.31 -16.31 -20.82
C CYS A 126 4.14 -15.07 -21.69
N LYS A 127 3.16 -14.23 -21.34
CA LYS A 127 2.90 -12.98 -22.04
C LYS A 127 3.61 -11.83 -21.34
N PRO A 128 4.50 -11.11 -22.04
CA PRO A 128 5.22 -9.98 -21.47
C PRO A 128 4.28 -8.79 -21.27
N ASP A 129 4.45 -8.10 -20.14
CA ASP A 129 3.83 -6.80 -19.92
C ASP A 129 4.67 -5.68 -20.53
N ILE A 130 4.01 -4.72 -21.18
CA ILE A 130 4.67 -3.63 -21.92
C ILE A 130 4.52 -2.29 -21.21
N GLY A 131 5.47 -1.39 -21.44
CA GLY A 131 5.43 -0.03 -20.90
C GLY A 131 5.83 0.08 -19.43
N VAL A 132 6.48 -0.95 -18.87
CA VAL A 132 6.97 -0.90 -17.49
C VAL A 132 8.20 0.00 -17.41
N SER A 133 8.06 1.13 -16.71
CA SER A 133 9.12 2.12 -16.51
C SER A 133 9.63 2.18 -15.07
N LYS A 134 8.81 1.78 -14.10
CA LYS A 134 9.14 1.80 -12.68
C LYS A 134 8.72 0.51 -12.00
N VAL A 135 9.49 0.14 -10.98
CA VAL A 135 9.25 -1.03 -10.14
C VAL A 135 9.48 -0.65 -8.68
N SER A 136 8.50 -0.97 -7.84
CA SER A 136 8.62 -0.87 -6.39
C SER A 136 8.97 -2.24 -5.82
N VAL A 137 9.98 -2.31 -4.96
CA VAL A 137 10.43 -3.54 -4.31
C VAL A 137 10.31 -3.41 -2.81
N VAL A 138 9.70 -4.40 -2.18
CA VAL A 138 9.69 -4.61 -0.74
C VAL A 138 10.33 -5.96 -0.44
N LEU A 139 11.34 -5.96 0.43
CA LEU A 139 11.97 -7.17 0.94
C LEU A 139 11.75 -7.28 2.44
N GLU A 140 11.27 -8.44 2.89
CA GLU A 140 11.25 -8.82 4.30
C GLU A 140 12.40 -9.80 4.55
N PHE A 141 13.31 -9.44 5.44
CA PHE A 141 14.44 -10.25 5.86
C PHE A 141 14.13 -10.88 7.21
N VAL A 142 14.41 -12.17 7.34
CA VAL A 142 14.33 -12.91 8.60
C VAL A 142 15.72 -13.39 8.97
N ASP A 143 16.23 -12.96 10.13
CA ASP A 143 17.53 -13.40 10.62
C ASP A 143 17.47 -14.82 11.22
N SER A 144 18.63 -15.37 11.60
CA SER A 144 18.72 -16.70 12.22
C SER A 144 18.02 -16.81 13.58
N SER A 145 17.69 -15.69 14.23
CA SER A 145 16.94 -15.63 15.49
C SER A 145 15.42 -15.50 15.26
N GLY A 146 14.98 -15.34 14.01
CA GLY A 146 13.58 -15.13 13.64
C GLY A 146 13.14 -13.66 13.67
N LYS A 147 14.05 -12.71 13.90
CA LYS A 147 13.73 -11.28 13.88
C LYS A 147 13.53 -10.82 12.44
N LYS A 148 12.48 -10.03 12.25
CA LYS A 148 12.10 -9.48 10.93
C LYS A 148 12.60 -8.05 10.76
N SER A 149 13.03 -7.71 9.55
CA SER A 149 13.34 -6.36 9.11
C SER A 149 12.91 -6.15 7.66
N GLN A 150 12.80 -4.90 7.21
CA GLN A 150 12.29 -4.59 5.88
C GLN A 150 13.17 -3.60 5.13
N PHE A 151 13.22 -3.77 3.82
CA PHE A 151 13.72 -2.80 2.85
C PHE A 151 12.59 -2.46 1.88
N SER A 152 12.47 -1.19 1.51
CA SER A 152 11.56 -0.74 0.44
C SER A 152 12.25 0.31 -0.42
N LYS A 153 12.16 0.18 -1.74
CA LYS A 153 12.71 1.15 -2.69
C LYS A 153 12.06 1.04 -4.07
N ASP A 154 11.90 2.20 -4.71
CA ASP A 154 11.51 2.31 -6.10
C ASP A 154 12.73 2.38 -7.03
N TYR A 155 12.62 1.71 -8.17
CA TYR A 155 13.63 1.66 -9.22
C TYR A 155 13.03 2.11 -10.54
N ASP A 156 13.73 3.01 -11.21
CA ASP A 156 13.47 3.32 -12.62
C ASP A 156 14.21 2.28 -13.48
N LEU A 157 13.52 1.71 -14.48
CA LEU A 157 14.04 0.62 -15.32
C LEU A 157 14.69 1.11 -16.61
#